data_AF-A0A8T8E463-F1
#
_entry.id   AF-A0A8T8E463-F1
#
_cell.length_a   1.000
_cell.length_b   1.000
_cell.length_c   1.000
_cell.angle_alpha   90.00
_cell.angle_beta   90.00
_cell.angle_gamma   90.00
#
_symmetry.space_group_name_H-M   'P 1'
#
loop_
_entity.id
_entity.type
_entity.pdbx_description
1 polymer ?
#
loop_
_entity_poly.entity_id
_entity_poly.type
_entity_poly.pdbx_seq_one_letter_code
_entity_poly.pdbx_strand_id
1 'polypeptide(L)'
;MRVQSYIYDSTAPADHVDRVRERLATRDEEFESLDVADADDRSDAVREAMFAIRESVRIGTAPDELYNDNGEPDFAPGVLITAAPTGRRTIHVGREALEALAEDEP
;
A
#
# COMPACT_ATOMS: atom_id res chain seq x y z
N MET A 1 -6.92 -13.90 -2.40
CA MET A 1 -7.04 -12.56 -3.05
C MET A 1 -5.69 -12.22 -3.66
N ARG A 2 -5.61 -11.43 -4.72
CA ARG A 2 -4.32 -11.14 -5.38
C ARG A 2 -3.79 -9.77 -4.95
N VAL A 3 -2.52 -9.71 -4.57
CA VAL A 3 -1.84 -8.43 -4.33
C VAL A 3 -1.56 -7.76 -5.67
N GLN A 4 -1.95 -6.50 -5.80
CA GLN A 4 -1.71 -5.70 -7.00
C GLN A 4 -0.53 -4.77 -6.80
N SER A 5 -0.56 -3.98 -5.72
CA SER A 5 0.46 -2.98 -5.45
C SER A 5 0.70 -2.83 -3.95
N TYR A 6 1.94 -2.56 -3.57
CA TYR A 6 2.33 -2.19 -2.22
C TYR A 6 3.17 -0.91 -2.25
N ILE A 7 2.65 0.14 -1.61
CA ILE A 7 3.26 1.47 -1.58
C ILE A 7 3.70 1.74 -0.15
N TYR A 8 4.95 2.16 0.07
CA TYR A 8 5.48 2.42 1.40
C TYR A 8 6.56 3.50 1.36
N ASP A 9 6.85 4.10 2.52
CA ASP A 9 7.98 5.00 2.73
C ASP A 9 9.04 4.29 3.58
N SER A 10 10.20 3.99 2.99
CA SER A 10 11.31 3.33 3.71
C SER A 10 12.16 4.27 4.57
N THR A 11 11.93 5.58 4.54
CA THR A 11 12.64 6.55 5.40
C THR A 11 12.24 6.41 6.86
N ALA A 12 10.95 6.14 7.10
CA ALA A 12 10.39 5.99 8.44
C ALA A 12 9.31 4.89 8.45
N PRO A 13 9.67 3.62 8.17
CA PRO A 13 8.69 2.55 8.07
C PRO A 13 8.09 2.28 9.44
N ALA A 14 6.78 2.15 9.49
CA ALA A 14 6.11 1.63 10.68
C ALA A 14 6.49 0.15 10.91
N ASP A 15 6.39 -0.32 12.16
CA ASP A 15 6.82 -1.67 12.59
C ASP A 15 6.22 -2.81 11.74
N HIS A 16 5.00 -2.62 11.23
CA HIS A 16 4.29 -3.60 10.39
C HIS A 16 4.70 -3.57 8.90
N VAL A 17 5.37 -2.52 8.41
CA VAL A 17 5.80 -2.43 6.99
C VAL A 17 6.79 -3.53 6.65
N ASP A 18 7.78 -3.76 7.52
CA ASP A 18 8.77 -4.81 7.32
C ASP A 18 8.13 -6.20 7.30
N ARG A 19 7.16 -6.42 8.20
CA ARG A 19 6.35 -7.65 8.24
C ARG A 19 5.53 -7.85 6.97
N VAL A 20 4.90 -6.80 6.46
CA VAL A 20 4.16 -6.86 5.19
C VAL A 20 5.11 -7.21 4.06
N ARG A 21 6.29 -6.58 3.98
CA ARG A 21 7.31 -6.89 2.95
C ARG A 21 7.81 -8.33 3.03
N GLU A 22 8.09 -8.84 4.23
CA GLU A 22 8.48 -10.24 4.44
C GLU A 22 7.40 -11.20 3.91
N ARG A 23 6.12 -10.94 4.23
CA ARG A 23 4.99 -11.74 3.74
C ARG A 23 4.79 -11.63 2.23
N LEU A 24 5.00 -10.46 1.65
CA LEU A 24 4.94 -10.26 0.21
C LEU A 24 6.09 -10.97 -0.51
N ALA A 25 7.30 -10.97 0.06
CA ALA A 25 8.46 -11.66 -0.50
C ALA A 25 8.30 -13.19 -0.51
N THR A 26 7.48 -13.75 0.38
CA THR A 26 7.15 -15.18 0.39
C THR A 26 6.07 -15.57 -0.63
N ARG A 27 5.41 -14.61 -1.27
CA ARG A 27 4.38 -14.87 -2.29
C ARG A 27 5.04 -15.05 -3.67
N ASP A 28 4.60 -16.07 -4.39
CA ASP A 28 5.01 -16.36 -5.77
C ASP A 28 4.18 -15.57 -6.80
N GLU A 29 3.64 -14.41 -6.40
CA GLU A 29 2.79 -13.57 -7.24
C GLU A 29 3.53 -12.30 -7.64
N GLU A 30 3.40 -11.90 -8.91
CA GLU A 30 3.88 -10.59 -9.36
C GLU A 30 2.94 -9.48 -8.87
N PHE A 31 3.51 -8.52 -8.15
CA PHE A 31 2.88 -7.29 -7.67
C PHE A 31 3.83 -6.10 -7.86
N GLU A 32 3.26 -4.90 -7.91
CA GLU A 32 4.03 -3.66 -8.01
C GLU A 32 4.43 -3.17 -6.62
N SER A 33 5.73 -2.94 -6.39
CA SER A 33 6.22 -2.34 -5.15
C SER A 33 6.75 -0.94 -5.42
N LEU A 34 6.19 0.08 -4.78
CA LEU A 34 6.63 1.46 -4.90
C LEU A 34 7.14 1.95 -3.55
N ASP A 35 8.44 2.24 -3.49
CA ASP A 35 9.05 2.92 -2.36
C ASP A 35 9.16 4.41 -2.68
N VAL A 36 8.37 5.24 -2.00
CA VAL A 36 8.36 6.69 -2.23
C VAL A 36 9.64 7.37 -1.72
N ALA A 37 10.37 6.71 -0.82
CA ALA A 37 11.60 7.24 -0.24
C ALA A 37 12.83 6.93 -1.10
N ASP A 38 12.84 5.78 -1.78
CA ASP A 38 13.93 5.36 -2.67
C ASP A 38 13.85 6.00 -4.06
N ALA A 39 12.71 6.62 -4.40
CA ALA A 39 12.51 7.29 -5.67
C ALA A 39 13.43 8.51 -5.86
N ASP A 40 13.95 8.68 -7.08
CA ASP A 40 14.80 9.81 -7.48
C ASP A 40 14.10 11.16 -7.24
N ASP A 41 12.79 11.22 -7.50
CA ASP A 41 11.91 12.35 -7.16
C ASP A 41 10.75 11.88 -6.28
N ARG A 42 10.84 12.20 -4.98
CA ARG A 42 9.80 11.87 -4.00
C ARG A 42 8.44 12.47 -4.38
N SER A 43 8.42 13.68 -4.95
CA SER A 43 7.17 14.35 -5.26
C SER A 43 6.44 13.66 -6.41
N ASP A 44 7.18 13.16 -7.39
CA ASP A 44 6.65 12.36 -8.48
C ASP A 44 6.18 10.98 -7.99
N ALA A 45 6.97 10.30 -7.16
CA ALA A 45 6.59 9.00 -6.58
C ALA A 45 5.33 9.08 -5.70
N VAL A 46 5.22 10.11 -4.86
CA VAL A 46 4.01 10.41 -4.08
C VAL A 46 2.81 10.62 -5.02
N ARG A 47 3.02 11.32 -6.13
CA ARG A 47 1.96 11.56 -7.11
C ARG A 47 1.51 10.26 -7.79
N GLU A 48 2.45 9.41 -8.18
CA GLU A 48 2.17 8.10 -8.76
C GLU A 48 1.44 7.18 -7.77
N ALA A 49 1.91 7.12 -6.53
CA ALA A 49 1.25 6.42 -5.44
C ALA A 49 -0.20 6.86 -5.27
N MET A 50 -0.44 8.17 -5.21
CA MET A 50 -1.78 8.74 -5.09
C MET A 50 -2.65 8.43 -6.31
N PHE A 51 -2.06 8.38 -7.52
CA PHE A 51 -2.78 7.97 -8.73
C PHE A 51 -3.22 6.50 -8.64
N ALA A 52 -2.34 5.59 -8.24
CA ALA A 52 -2.65 4.16 -8.09
C ALA A 52 -3.75 3.92 -7.03
N ILE A 53 -3.68 4.64 -5.91
CA ILE A 53 -4.71 4.63 -4.86
C ILE A 53 -6.03 5.13 -5.43
N ARG A 54 -6.03 6.29 -6.09
CA ARG A 54 -7.25 6.90 -6.64
C ARG A 54 -7.89 6.06 -7.75
N GLU A 55 -7.10 5.37 -8.55
CA GLU A 55 -7.61 4.40 -9.54
C GLU A 55 -8.27 3.20 -8.85
N SER A 56 -7.74 2.80 -7.70
CA SER A 56 -8.25 1.67 -6.91
C SER A 56 -9.49 2.01 -6.09
N VAL A 57 -9.62 3.26 -5.61
CA VAL A 57 -10.84 3.77 -4.98
C VAL A 57 -11.89 4.10 -6.05
N ARG A 58 -12.63 3.09 -6.50
CA ARG A 58 -13.66 3.26 -7.53
C ARG A 58 -14.86 4.11 -7.05
N ILE A 59 -15.17 4.06 -5.75
CA ILE A 59 -16.23 4.84 -5.09
C ILE A 59 -15.74 5.16 -3.67
N GLY A 60 -15.41 6.41 -3.37
CA GLY A 60 -15.01 6.86 -2.04
C GLY A 60 -13.89 7.91 -2.04
N THR A 61 -13.52 8.35 -0.83
CA THR A 61 -12.32 9.13 -0.56
C THR A 61 -11.18 8.19 -0.20
N ALA A 62 -9.95 8.55 -0.54
CA ALA A 62 -8.78 7.82 -0.06
C ALA A 62 -8.75 7.83 1.48
N PRO A 63 -8.36 6.73 2.15
CA PRO A 63 -8.37 6.65 3.60
C PRO A 63 -7.58 7.80 4.24
N ASP A 64 -8.11 8.39 5.31
CA ASP A 64 -7.49 9.52 6.02
C ASP A 64 -6.11 9.17 6.58
N GLU A 65 -5.85 7.90 6.87
CA GLU A 65 -4.57 7.36 7.32
C GLU A 65 -3.43 7.52 6.29
N LEU A 66 -3.75 7.86 5.05
CA LEU A 66 -2.77 8.21 4.02
C LEU A 66 -2.28 9.66 4.14
N TYR A 67 -2.82 10.44 5.08
CA TYR A 67 -2.45 11.82 5.28
C TYR A 67 -1.94 12.01 6.71
N ASN A 68 -0.84 12.73 6.88
CA ASN A 68 -0.33 13.10 8.19
C ASN A 68 -1.14 14.25 8.81
N ASP A 69 -0.79 14.66 10.04
CA ASP A 69 -1.41 15.81 10.74
C ASP A 69 -1.35 17.14 9.97
N ASN A 70 -0.45 17.28 8.99
CA ASN A 70 -0.38 18.47 8.13
C ASN A 70 -1.30 18.38 6.91
N GLY A 71 -1.99 17.25 6.69
CA GLY A 71 -2.78 16.97 5.49
C GLY A 71 -1.94 16.61 4.27
N GLU A 72 -0.66 16.28 4.46
CA GLU A 72 0.25 15.85 3.40
C GLU A 72 0.22 14.32 3.30
N PRO A 73 0.33 13.75 2.08
CA PRO A 73 0.32 12.30 1.91
C PRO A 73 1.51 11.66 2.63
N ASP A 74 1.20 10.71 3.51
CA ASP A 74 2.13 9.97 4.33
C ASP A 74 2.00 8.46 4.06
N PHE A 75 3.08 7.86 3.56
CA PHE A 75 3.16 6.44 3.24
C PHE A 75 3.99 5.66 4.27
N ALA A 76 4.35 6.29 5.40
CA ALA A 76 5.00 5.64 6.53
C ALA A 76 4.24 4.40 7.07
N PRO A 77 2.88 4.40 7.18
CA PRO A 77 2.16 3.20 7.55
C PRO A 77 2.15 2.12 6.46
N GLY A 78 2.46 2.46 5.20
CA GLY A 78 2.37 1.54 4.08
C GLY A 78 0.92 1.25 3.65
N VAL A 79 0.75 0.97 2.37
CA VAL A 79 -0.54 0.86 1.69
C VAL A 79 -0.51 -0.38 0.81
N LEU A 80 -1.44 -1.28 1.07
CA LEU A 80 -1.61 -2.50 0.30
C LEU A 80 -2.88 -2.40 -0.53
N ILE A 81 -2.74 -2.61 -1.84
CA ILE A 81 -3.85 -2.70 -2.77
C ILE A 81 -4.01 -4.16 -3.19
N THR A 82 -5.16 -4.73 -2.86
CA THR A 82 -5.52 -6.10 -3.23
C THR A 82 -6.67 -6.09 -4.24
N ALA A 83 -6.76 -7.14 -5.05
CA ALA A 83 -7.86 -7.39 -5.95
C ALA A 83 -8.54 -8.71 -5.58
N ALA A 84 -9.85 -8.65 -5.39
CA ALA A 84 -10.71 -9.82 -5.30
C ALA A 84 -10.79 -10.54 -6.67
N PRO A 85 -11.11 -11.83 -6.70
CA PRO A 85 -11.32 -12.58 -7.95
C PRO A 85 -12.39 -11.97 -8.87
N THR A 86 -13.33 -11.22 -8.28
CA THR A 86 -14.38 -10.48 -8.99
C THR A 86 -13.90 -9.19 -9.65
N GLY A 87 -12.60 -8.84 -9.50
CA GLY A 87 -12.00 -7.60 -9.99
C GLY A 87 -12.21 -6.39 -9.08
N ARG A 88 -12.84 -6.57 -7.91
CA ARG A 88 -13.00 -5.49 -6.93
C ARG A 88 -11.67 -5.24 -6.22
N ARG A 89 -11.17 -4.01 -6.29
CA ARG A 89 -9.96 -3.59 -5.57
C ARG A 89 -10.33 -3.11 -4.16
N THR A 90 -9.46 -3.41 -3.20
CA THR A 90 -9.55 -3.00 -1.81
C THR A 90 -8.22 -2.40 -1.39
N ILE A 91 -8.26 -1.34 -0.59
CA ILE A 91 -7.08 -0.67 -0.05
C ILE A 91 -7.04 -0.95 1.43
N HIS A 92 -5.88 -1.38 1.91
CA HIS A 92 -5.61 -1.64 3.31
C HIS A 92 -4.41 -0.77 3.71
N VAL A 93 -4.56 0.01 4.78
CA VAL A 93 -3.50 0.92 5.25
C VAL A 93 -2.99 0.41 6.59
N GLY A 94 -1.68 0.55 6.81
CA GLY A 94 -1.11 0.28 8.11
C GLY A 94 -1.24 -1.19 8.53
N ARG A 95 -1.80 -1.40 9.73
CA ARG A 95 -1.98 -2.74 10.30
C ARG A 95 -2.98 -3.58 9.52
N GLU A 96 -4.00 -2.95 8.92
CA GLU A 96 -4.98 -3.66 8.11
C GLU A 96 -4.33 -4.35 6.91
N ALA A 97 -3.23 -3.80 6.37
CA ALA A 97 -2.48 -4.44 5.30
C ALA A 97 -1.85 -5.77 5.74
N LEU A 98 -1.30 -5.81 6.96
CA LEU A 98 -0.75 -7.02 7.53
C LEU A 98 -1.83 -8.06 7.84
N GLU A 99 -2.95 -7.62 8.40
CA GLU A 99 -4.10 -8.47 8.73
C GLU A 99 -4.69 -9.10 7.46
N ALA A 100 -4.88 -8.30 6.42
CA ALA A 100 -5.35 -8.80 5.13
C ALA A 100 -4.44 -9.91 4.59
N LEU A 101 -3.11 -9.73 4.62
CA LEU A 101 -2.17 -10.75 4.15
C LEU A 101 -2.17 -12.03 4.99
N ALA A 102 -2.55 -11.95 6.27
CA ALA A 102 -2.66 -13.08 7.18
C ALA A 102 -3.98 -13.86 7.01
N GLU A 103 -5.09 -13.17 6.72
CA GLU A 103 -6.39 -13.81 6.44
C GLU A 103 -6.39 -14.63 5.14
N ASP A 104 -5.43 -14.38 4.26
CA ASP A 104 -5.26 -15.08 2.98
C ASP A 104 -4.34 -16.31 3.09
N GLU A 105 -3.78 -16.60 4.27
CA GLU A 105 -3.08 -17.86 4.54
C GLU A 105 -4.10 -18.98 4.84
N PRO A 106 -4.06 -20.12 4.13
CA PRO A 106 -4.99 -21.24 4.32
C PRO A 106 -4.75 -22.04 5.63
#